data_AF-A0A9C8JC15-F1
#
_entry.id   AF-A0A9C8JC15-F1
#
_cell.length_a   1.000
_cell.length_b   1.000
_cell.length_c   1.000
_cell.angle_alpha   90.00
_cell.angle_beta   90.00
_cell.angle_gamma   90.00
#
_symmetry.space_group_name_H-M   'P 1'
#
loop_
_entity.id
_entity.type
_entity.pdbx_description
1 polymer ?
#
loop_
_entity_poly.entity_id
_entity_poly.type
_entity_poly.pdbx_seq_one_letter_code
_entity_poly.pdbx_strand_id
1 'polypeptide(L)'
;MKIYLFLLMQLFAFNIFAAAPSYTEIQSNTEIKVYRDPECQCCHKWIAHLEENKFNVLDLLRPDMASIKEAAHLPKQMTSCHTAMVDGYIIEGHVPAADIRRLLTERPEIAGLA
;
A
#
# COMPACT_ATOMS: atom_id res chain seq x y z
N MET A 1 74.59 3.11 1.88
CA MET A 1 73.98 2.13 2.81
C MET A 1 73.34 2.92 3.94
N LYS A 2 72.07 2.66 4.28
CA LYS A 2 71.08 3.55 4.96
C LYS A 2 70.25 4.34 3.93
N ILE A 3 69.37 3.71 3.16
CA ILE A 3 68.06 3.14 3.57
C ILE A 3 67.12 4.25 4.11
N TYR A 4 65.96 4.37 3.47
CA TYR A 4 64.84 5.30 3.71
C TYR A 4 65.05 6.78 3.34
N LEU A 5 64.65 7.14 2.12
CA LEU A 5 63.47 7.99 1.99
C LEU A 5 62.86 7.74 0.61
N PHE A 6 62.11 6.63 0.53
CA PHE A 6 61.26 6.27 -0.59
C PHE A 6 60.41 7.48 -0.95
N LEU A 7 60.76 8.14 -2.07
CA LEU A 7 59.97 9.20 -2.65
C LEU A 7 58.67 8.56 -3.16
N LEU A 8 57.64 8.75 -2.34
CA LEU A 8 56.27 8.31 -2.50
C LEU A 8 55.69 8.85 -3.81
N MET A 9 55.64 8.04 -4.85
CA MET A 9 54.81 8.32 -6.03
C MET A 9 53.92 7.11 -6.32
N GLN A 10 53.14 6.71 -5.30
CA GLN A 10 52.01 5.81 -5.49
C GLN A 10 50.88 6.65 -6.07
N LEU A 11 50.66 6.50 -7.38
CA LEU A 11 49.50 7.01 -8.09
C LEU A 11 48.22 6.46 -7.44
N PHE A 12 47.62 7.24 -6.55
CA PHE A 12 46.28 6.97 -6.04
C PHE A 12 45.30 7.21 -7.19
N ALA A 13 44.90 6.14 -7.87
CA ALA A 13 43.76 6.17 -8.77
C ALA A 13 42.53 6.53 -7.95
N PHE A 14 42.10 7.79 -8.03
CA PHE A 14 40.84 8.27 -7.47
C PHE A 14 39.71 7.61 -8.27
N ASN A 15 39.32 6.41 -7.83
CA ASN A 15 38.09 5.78 -8.30
C ASN A 15 36.94 6.64 -7.79
N ILE A 16 36.38 7.47 -8.68
CA ILE A 16 35.12 8.17 -8.42
C ILE A 16 34.03 7.09 -8.42
N PHE A 17 33.75 6.53 -7.25
CA PHE A 17 32.58 5.71 -7.03
C PHE A 17 31.38 6.66 -7.01
N ALA A 18 30.69 6.81 -8.13
CA ALA A 18 29.42 7.53 -8.18
C ALA A 18 28.42 6.75 -7.30
N ALA A 19 28.14 7.26 -6.10
CA ALA A 19 27.08 6.74 -5.25
C ALA A 19 25.74 6.99 -5.97
N ALA A 20 25.21 5.96 -6.62
CA ALA A 20 23.84 6.00 -7.11
C ALA A 20 22.90 6.25 -5.91
N PRO A 21 21.87 7.10 -6.05
CA PRO A 21 20.88 7.28 -5.00
C PRO A 21 20.25 5.92 -4.70
N SER A 22 20.42 5.45 -3.48
CA SER A 22 19.74 4.27 -2.97
C SER A 22 18.30 4.69 -2.72
N TYR A 23 17.43 4.45 -3.70
CA TYR A 23 15.99 4.46 -3.45
C TYR A 23 15.72 3.32 -2.48
N THR A 24 15.48 3.65 -1.22
CA THR A 24 14.91 2.68 -0.28
C THR A 24 13.52 2.35 -0.82
N GLU A 25 13.34 1.16 -1.40
CA GLU A 25 12.01 0.62 -1.63
C GLU A 25 11.34 0.48 -0.26
N ILE A 26 10.52 1.45 0.12
CA ILE A 26 9.52 1.22 1.14
C ILE A 26 8.43 0.37 0.46
N GLN A 27 8.69 -0.93 0.34
CA GLN A 27 7.61 -1.90 0.13
C GLN A 27 6.91 -2.11 1.48
N SER A 28 6.33 -1.03 2.03
CA SER A 28 5.39 -1.19 3.13
C SER A 28 4.12 -1.78 2.52
N ASN A 29 3.83 -3.05 2.80
CA ASN A 29 2.53 -3.61 2.47
C ASN A 29 1.46 -2.73 3.12
N THR A 30 0.78 -1.91 2.32
CA THR A 30 -0.25 -0.98 2.78
C THR A 30 -1.35 -1.79 3.47
N GLU A 31 -1.56 -1.56 4.76
CA GLU A 31 -2.65 -2.21 5.47
C GLU A 31 -4.00 -1.69 4.97
N ILE A 32 -4.90 -2.61 4.64
CA ILE A 32 -6.28 -2.32 4.27
C ILE A 32 -7.21 -3.21 5.09
N LYS A 33 -8.13 -2.59 5.83
CA LYS A 33 -9.11 -3.32 6.65
C LYS A 33 -10.35 -3.56 5.83
N VAL A 34 -10.73 -4.80 5.60
CA VAL A 34 -11.88 -5.16 4.77
C VAL A 34 -12.97 -5.73 5.65
N TYR A 35 -14.11 -5.05 5.74
CA TYR A 35 -15.30 -5.52 6.43
C TYR A 35 -16.22 -6.21 5.44
N ARG A 36 -16.59 -7.46 5.70
CA ARG A 36 -17.49 -8.23 4.85
C ARG A 36 -18.36 -9.20 5.65
N ASP A 37 -19.47 -9.58 5.06
CA ASP A 37 -20.27 -10.70 5.55
C ASP A 37 -19.48 -12.04 5.42
N PRO A 38 -19.51 -12.92 6.43
CA PRO A 38 -18.89 -14.25 6.36
C PRO A 38 -19.33 -15.08 5.15
N GLU A 39 -20.61 -14.98 4.77
CA GLU A 39 -21.25 -15.77 3.71
C GLU A 39 -21.04 -15.16 2.31
N CYS A 40 -20.41 -13.99 2.22
CA CYS A 40 -20.11 -13.34 0.94
C CYS A 40 -18.94 -14.01 0.21
N GLN A 41 -19.24 -14.93 -0.70
CA GLN A 41 -18.23 -15.65 -1.47
C GLN A 41 -17.47 -14.78 -2.49
N CYS A 42 -18.10 -13.75 -3.08
CA CYS A 42 -17.41 -12.88 -4.05
C CYS A 42 -16.38 -11.95 -3.39
N CYS A 43 -16.59 -11.60 -2.11
CA CYS A 43 -15.71 -10.73 -1.34
C CYS A 43 -14.30 -11.36 -1.16
N HIS A 44 -14.21 -12.69 -1.03
CA HIS A 44 -12.94 -13.41 -0.92
C HIS A 44 -12.05 -13.24 -2.17
N LYS A 45 -12.66 -13.23 -3.36
CA LYS A 45 -11.91 -13.05 -4.61
C LYS A 45 -11.30 -11.65 -4.71
N TRP A 46 -12.03 -10.65 -4.22
CA TRP A 46 -11.51 -9.28 -4.19
C TRP A 46 -10.38 -9.12 -3.16
N ILE A 47 -10.49 -9.77 -1.99
CA ILE A 47 -9.39 -9.85 -1.01
C ILE A 47 -8.13 -10.47 -1.65
N ALA A 48 -8.27 -11.61 -2.32
CA ALA A 48 -7.14 -12.26 -3.00
C ALA A 48 -6.49 -11.32 -4.05
N HIS A 49 -7.31 -10.59 -4.82
CA HIS A 49 -6.81 -9.58 -5.75
C HIS A 49 -5.99 -8.48 -5.05
N LEU A 50 -6.42 -8.01 -3.87
CA LEU A 50 -5.65 -7.03 -3.09
C LEU A 50 -4.32 -7.60 -2.58
N GLU A 51 -4.32 -8.83 -2.08
CA GLU A 51 -3.12 -9.51 -1.59
C GLU A 51 -2.09 -9.74 -2.72
N GLU A 52 -2.55 -10.18 -3.90
CA GLU A 52 -1.73 -10.31 -5.11
C GLU A 52 -1.07 -8.98 -5.49
N ASN A 53 -1.78 -7.87 -5.27
CA ASN A 53 -1.32 -6.50 -5.48
C ASN A 53 -0.58 -5.89 -4.26
N LYS A 54 -0.11 -6.72 -3.33
CA LYS A 54 0.76 -6.35 -2.20
C LYS A 54 0.11 -5.41 -1.18
N PHE A 55 -1.20 -5.51 -0.99
CA PHE A 55 -1.85 -4.96 0.19
C PHE A 55 -1.75 -5.96 1.35
N ASN A 56 -1.58 -5.46 2.57
CA ASN A 56 -1.71 -6.26 3.78
C ASN A 56 -3.20 -6.24 4.20
N VAL A 57 -3.96 -7.25 3.79
CA VAL A 57 -5.41 -7.27 4.03
C VAL A 57 -5.71 -7.77 5.44
N LEU A 58 -6.41 -6.97 6.23
CA LEU A 58 -7.05 -7.41 7.46
C LEU A 58 -8.52 -7.72 7.18
N ASP A 59 -8.84 -9.00 7.01
CA ASP A 59 -10.20 -9.48 6.75
C ASP A 59 -11.03 -9.51 8.05
N LEU A 60 -12.02 -8.62 8.15
CA LEU A 60 -12.85 -8.39 9.32
C LEU A 60 -14.28 -8.84 9.04
N LEU A 61 -14.58 -10.07 9.42
CA LEU A 61 -15.93 -10.63 9.32
C LEU A 61 -16.94 -9.86 10.17
N ARG A 62 -18.05 -9.46 9.55
CA ARG A 62 -19.15 -8.72 10.19
C ARG A 62 -20.49 -9.22 9.65
N PRO A 63 -21.30 -9.93 10.48
CA PRO A 63 -22.66 -10.31 10.11
C PRO A 63 -23.59 -9.11 9.92
N ASP A 64 -23.34 -8.01 10.64
CA ASP A 64 -24.07 -6.75 10.49
C ASP A 64 -23.26 -5.75 9.68
N MET A 65 -23.29 -5.90 8.36
CA MET A 65 -22.67 -4.94 7.44
C MET A 65 -23.42 -3.62 7.36
N ALA A 66 -24.70 -3.56 7.75
CA ALA A 66 -25.47 -2.31 7.71
C ALA A 66 -24.90 -1.29 8.70
N SER A 67 -24.60 -1.72 9.93
CA SER A 67 -23.96 -0.87 10.94
C SER A 67 -22.58 -0.35 10.53
N ILE A 68 -21.79 -1.18 9.80
CA ILE A 68 -20.48 -0.74 9.29
C ILE A 68 -20.65 0.39 8.26
N LYS A 69 -21.61 0.25 7.35
CA LYS A 69 -21.86 1.23 6.29
C LYS A 69 -22.43 2.54 6.84
N GLU A 70 -23.30 2.44 7.85
CA GLU A 70 -23.82 3.61 8.57
C GLU A 70 -22.71 4.36 9.30
N ALA A 71 -21.83 3.65 10.02
CA ALA A 71 -20.69 4.26 10.70
C ALA A 71 -19.71 4.95 9.72
N ALA A 72 -19.61 4.42 8.49
CA ALA A 72 -18.83 5.01 7.40
C ALA A 72 -19.55 6.17 6.67
N HIS A 73 -20.77 6.52 7.07
CA HIS A 73 -21.61 7.55 6.44
C HIS A 73 -21.83 7.32 4.93
N LEU A 74 -21.90 6.06 4.51
CA LEU A 74 -22.07 5.71 3.10
C LEU A 74 -23.50 6.04 2.62
N PRO A 75 -23.65 6.76 1.49
CA PRO A 75 -24.96 6.93 0.87
C PRO A 75 -25.55 5.58 0.49
N LYS A 76 -26.84 5.37 0.77
CA LYS A 76 -27.52 4.08 0.50
C LYS A 76 -27.38 3.63 -0.97
N GLN A 77 -27.34 4.56 -1.92
CA GLN A 77 -27.17 4.24 -3.34
C GLN A 77 -25.75 3.76 -3.72
N MET A 78 -24.76 3.92 -2.85
CA MET A 78 -23.37 3.52 -3.11
C MET A 78 -22.99 2.19 -2.45
N THR A 79 -23.91 1.55 -1.71
CA THR A 79 -23.57 0.37 -0.92
C THR A 79 -23.37 -0.89 -1.78
N SER A 80 -22.34 -1.65 -1.45
CA SER A 80 -21.99 -2.94 -2.02
C SER A 80 -21.85 -4.03 -0.92
N CYS A 81 -21.32 -5.20 -1.25
CA CYS A 81 -21.23 -6.35 -0.34
C CYS A 81 -20.18 -6.20 0.78
N HIS A 82 -19.17 -5.36 0.59
CA HIS A 82 -18.08 -5.13 1.54
C HIS A 82 -17.66 -3.66 1.54
N THR A 83 -17.02 -3.25 2.63
CA THR A 83 -16.50 -1.90 2.83
C THR A 83 -15.09 -2.03 3.37
N ALA A 84 -14.12 -1.32 2.81
CA ALA A 84 -12.75 -1.32 3.28
C ALA A 84 -12.27 0.08 3.68
N MET A 85 -11.28 0.11 4.56
CA MET A 85 -10.65 1.32 5.07
C MET A 85 -9.13 1.24 4.86
N VAL A 86 -8.56 2.26 4.23
CA VAL A 86 -7.11 2.35 3.97
C VAL A 86 -6.65 3.79 4.07
N ASP A 87 -5.72 4.06 4.99
CA ASP A 87 -5.07 5.37 5.15
C ASP A 87 -6.04 6.59 5.19
N GLY A 88 -7.18 6.40 5.87
CA GLY A 88 -8.24 7.41 6.02
C GLY A 88 -9.30 7.42 4.92
N TYR A 89 -9.15 6.63 3.86
CA TYR A 89 -10.12 6.52 2.77
C TYR A 89 -11.04 5.32 2.92
N ILE A 90 -12.30 5.49 2.51
CA ILE A 90 -13.29 4.42 2.36
C ILE A 90 -13.18 3.82 0.95
N ILE A 91 -13.19 2.51 0.85
CA ILE A 91 -13.25 1.78 -0.42
C ILE A 91 -14.47 0.87 -0.38
N GLU A 92 -15.50 1.20 -1.15
CA GLU A 92 -16.76 0.47 -1.18
C GLU A 92 -16.83 -0.43 -2.41
N GLY A 93 -17.11 -1.72 -2.22
CA GLY A 93 -17.23 -2.66 -3.34
C GLY A 93 -15.93 -2.93 -4.11
N HIS A 94 -16.07 -3.41 -5.35
CA HIS A 94 -15.02 -4.07 -6.13
C HIS A 94 -14.05 -3.09 -6.82
N VAL A 95 -13.54 -2.09 -6.09
CA VAL A 95 -12.59 -1.12 -6.63
C VAL A 95 -11.27 -1.82 -6.98
N PRO A 96 -10.71 -1.65 -8.20
CA PRO A 96 -9.43 -2.26 -8.56
C PRO A 96 -8.28 -1.75 -7.71
N ALA A 97 -7.36 -2.65 -7.33
CA ALA A 97 -6.12 -2.32 -6.60
C ALA A 97 -5.35 -1.13 -7.19
N ALA A 98 -5.30 -1.00 -8.53
CA ALA A 98 -4.62 0.12 -9.20
C ALA A 98 -5.27 1.48 -8.91
N ASP A 99 -6.59 1.55 -8.85
CA ASP A 99 -7.31 2.79 -8.50
C ASP A 99 -7.13 3.14 -7.02
N ILE A 100 -7.07 2.14 -6.13
CA ILE A 100 -6.73 2.35 -4.71
C ILE A 100 -5.29 2.90 -4.59
N ARG A 101 -4.33 2.35 -5.34
CA ARG A 101 -2.95 2.87 -5.38
C ARG A 101 -2.90 4.30 -5.88
N ARG A 102 -3.65 4.61 -6.94
CA ARG A 102 -3.76 5.98 -7.47
C ARG A 102 -4.33 6.93 -6.41
N LEU A 103 -5.41 6.55 -5.72
CA LEU A 103 -6.00 7.32 -4.63
C LEU A 103 -4.97 7.63 -3.52
N LEU A 104 -4.23 6.62 -3.08
CA LEU A 104 -3.23 6.77 -2.03
C LEU A 104 -2.01 7.60 -2.45
N THR A 105 -1.74 7.67 -3.75
CA THR A 105 -0.64 8.47 -4.31
C THR A 105 -1.06 9.92 -4.52
N GLU A 106 -2.22 10.14 -5.15
CA GLU A 106 -2.71 11.47 -5.51
C GLU A 106 -3.34 12.21 -4.33
N ARG A 107 -3.86 11.46 -3.35
CA ARG A 107 -4.54 11.96 -2.15
C ARG A 107 -5.54 13.11 -2.41
N PRO A 108 -6.50 12.94 -3.33
CA PRO A 108 -7.53 13.95 -3.55
C PRO A 108 -8.39 14.19 -2.30
N GLU A 109 -9.00 15.36 -2.22
CA GLU A 109 -9.93 15.75 -1.14
C GLU A 109 -11.31 15.11 -1.34
N ILE A 110 -11.36 13.79 -1.15
CA ILE A 110 -12.58 12.97 -1.21
C ILE A 110 -12.59 11.98 -0.05
N ALA A 111 -13.76 11.44 0.29
CA ALA A 111 -13.88 10.44 1.35
C ALA A 111 -13.42 9.04 0.91
N GLY A 112 -13.50 8.71 -0.39
CA GLY A 112 -13.29 7.35 -0.84
C GLY A 112 -13.66 7.06 -2.30
N LEU A 113 -13.58 5.78 -2.67
CA LEU A 113 -14.00 5.22 -3.96
C LEU A 113 -15.13 4.20 -3.74
N ALA A 114 -16.04 4.07 -4.70
CA ALA A 114 -17.16 3.12 -4.69
C ALA A 114 -17.43 2.59 -6.10
#